data_AF-A0A0C1GT21-F1
#
_entry.id   AF-A0A0C1GT21-F1
#
_cell.length_a   1.000
_cell.length_b   1.000
_cell.length_c   1.000
_cell.angle_alpha   90.00
_cell.angle_beta   90.00
_cell.angle_gamma   90.00
#
_symmetry.space_group_name_H-M   'P 1'
#
loop_
_entity.id
_entity.type
_entity.pdbx_description
1 polymer ?
#
loop_
_entity_poly.entity_id
_entity_poly.type
_entity_poly.pdbx_seq_one_letter_code
_entity_poly.pdbx_strand_id
1 'polypeptide(L)'
;MFEWFKNKVIGGDTGKRESAWFLFLIWLSAAVVVSVLDAMGVKALFAKEMVRYAAPAVFTWLAAAHGMDWATVQWKGRGRING
;
A
#
# COMPACT_ATOMS: atom_id res chain seq x y z
N MET A 1 -11.63 -2.85 -16.63
CA MET A 1 -11.54 -2.09 -15.36
C MET A 1 -10.49 -2.68 -14.41
N PHE A 2 -10.57 -3.98 -14.10
CA PHE A 2 -9.61 -4.67 -13.23
C PHE A 2 -8.16 -4.62 -13.75
N GLU A 3 -7.93 -4.89 -15.04
CA GLU A 3 -6.58 -4.79 -15.63
C GLU A 3 -6.04 -3.37 -15.64
N TRP A 4 -6.90 -2.37 -15.89
CA TRP A 4 -6.51 -0.97 -15.82
C TRP A 4 -6.08 -0.59 -14.40
N PHE A 5 -6.82 -1.01 -13.38
CA PHE A 5 -6.49 -0.80 -11.99
C PHE A 5 -5.18 -1.51 -11.61
N LYS A 6 -5.05 -2.78 -11.99
CA LYS A 6 -3.82 -3.55 -11.77
C LYS A 6 -2.62 -2.86 -12.41
N ASN A 7 -2.71 -2.36 -13.63
CA ASN A 7 -1.56 -1.77 -14.33
C ASN A 7 -1.27 -0.31 -13.94
N LYS A 8 -2.29 0.48 -13.55
CA LYS A 8 -2.11 1.92 -13.24
C LYS A 8 -1.99 2.22 -11.76
N VAL A 9 -2.60 1.41 -10.90
CA VAL A 9 -2.67 1.64 -9.45
C VAL A 9 -1.73 0.69 -8.69
N ILE A 10 -1.73 -0.60 -9.04
CA ILE A 10 -0.88 -1.60 -8.37
C ILE A 10 0.48 -1.74 -9.06
N GLY A 11 0.46 -1.72 -10.39
CA GLY A 11 1.60 -1.97 -11.26
C GLY A 11 2.52 -0.77 -11.33
N GLY A 12 3.81 -1.08 -11.39
CA GLY A 12 4.89 -0.11 -11.50
C GLY A 12 6.14 -0.77 -12.07
N ASP A 13 6.96 0.02 -12.76
CA ASP A 13 8.19 -0.45 -13.44
C ASP A 13 9.24 -1.01 -12.46
N THR A 14 9.08 -0.71 -11.16
CA THR A 14 10.08 -0.95 -10.12
C THR A 14 9.67 -2.02 -9.09
N GLY A 15 8.46 -2.57 -9.17
CA GLY A 15 7.91 -3.52 -8.17
C GLY A 15 7.61 -2.93 -6.79
N LYS A 16 7.95 -1.65 -6.54
CA LYS A 16 7.73 -0.98 -5.24
C LYS A 16 6.26 -0.74 -4.94
N ARG A 17 5.44 -0.49 -5.96
CA ARG A 17 3.99 -0.32 -5.81
C ARG A 17 3.32 -1.63 -5.43
N GLU A 18 3.75 -2.74 -6.03
CA GLU A 18 3.24 -4.08 -5.72
C GLU A 18 3.54 -4.49 -4.27
N SER A 19 4.79 -4.26 -3.81
CA SER A 19 5.16 -4.53 -2.42
C SER A 19 4.40 -3.66 -1.42
N ALA A 20 4.14 -2.40 -1.77
CA ALA A 20 3.36 -1.50 -0.92
C ALA A 20 1.88 -1.91 -0.83
N TRP A 21 1.28 -2.33 -1.96
CA TRP A 21 -0.06 -2.91 -1.96
C TRP A 21 -0.13 -4.22 -1.17
N PHE A 22 0.88 -5.06 -1.26
CA PHE A 22 0.94 -6.30 -0.48
C PHE A 22 0.94 -6.02 1.03
N LEU A 23 1.78 -5.10 1.50
CA LEU A 23 1.81 -4.68 2.90
C LEU A 23 0.49 -4.04 3.35
N PHE A 24 -0.12 -3.22 2.48
CA PHE A 24 -1.43 -2.64 2.74
C PHE A 24 -2.52 -3.70 2.91
N LEU A 25 -2.55 -4.73 2.04
CA LEU A 25 -3.55 -5.79 2.11
C LEU A 25 -3.39 -6.66 3.35
N ILE A 26 -2.15 -6.94 3.78
CA ILE A 26 -1.87 -7.64 5.05
C ILE A 26 -2.41 -6.82 6.22
N TRP A 27 -2.08 -5.53 6.27
CA TRP A 27 -2.54 -4.64 7.32
C TRP A 27 -4.06 -4.49 7.33
N LEU A 28 -4.69 -4.35 6.16
CA LEU A 28 -6.14 -4.24 6.01
C LEU A 28 -6.84 -5.51 6.51
N SER A 29 -6.31 -6.68 6.17
CA SER A 29 -6.85 -7.96 6.64
C SER A 29 -6.77 -8.07 8.16
N ALA A 30 -5.65 -7.68 8.75
CA ALA A 30 -5.50 -7.64 10.21
C ALA A 30 -6.47 -6.64 10.86
N ALA A 31 -6.69 -5.48 10.25
CA ALA A 31 -7.66 -4.49 10.72
C ALA A 31 -9.10 -5.00 10.68
N VAL A 32 -9.49 -5.72 9.62
CA VAL A 32 -10.81 -6.37 9.52
C VAL A 32 -10.96 -7.43 10.61
N VAL A 33 -9.98 -8.30 10.80
CA VAL A 33 -10.02 -9.34 11.85
C VAL A 33 -10.19 -8.72 13.24
N VAL A 34 -9.39 -7.71 13.58
CA VAL A 34 -9.52 -6.98 14.85
C VAL A 34 -10.90 -6.35 15.00
N SER A 35 -11.45 -5.73 13.94
CA SER A 35 -12.76 -5.10 13.99
C SER A 35 -13.89 -6.11 14.23
N VAL A 36 -13.81 -7.29 13.60
CA VAL A 36 -14.74 -8.39 13.81
C VAL A 36 -14.65 -8.93 15.24
N LEU A 37 -13.42 -9.13 15.76
CA LEU A 37 -13.21 -9.57 17.14
C LEU A 37 -13.78 -8.56 18.16
N ASP A 38 -13.57 -7.26 17.93
CA ASP A 38 -14.10 -6.18 18.78
C ASP A 38 -15.64 -6.18 18.76
N ALA A 39 -16.26 -6.37 17.59
CA ALA A 39 -17.72 -6.48 17.44
C ALA A 39 -18.31 -7.73 18.12
N MET A 40 -17.55 -8.83 18.21
CA MET A 40 -17.92 -10.04 18.95
C MET A 40 -17.63 -9.94 20.46
N GLY A 41 -17.15 -8.79 20.95
CA GLY A 41 -16.80 -8.58 22.35
C GLY A 41 -15.50 -9.25 22.80
N VAL A 42 -14.69 -9.75 21.86
CA VAL A 42 -13.38 -10.34 22.14
C VAL A 42 -12.37 -9.22 22.37
N LYS A 43 -11.86 -9.12 23.61
CA LYS A 43 -10.86 -8.11 23.98
C LYS A 43 -9.46 -8.45 23.43
N ALA A 44 -9.24 -8.14 22.15
CA ALA A 44 -7.94 -8.25 21.49
C ALA A 44 -7.14 -6.94 21.57
N LEU A 45 -6.95 -6.39 22.79
CA LEU A 45 -6.41 -5.04 23.02
C LEU A 45 -5.03 -4.84 22.37
N PHE A 46 -4.15 -5.83 22.51
CA PHE A 46 -2.81 -5.80 21.95
C PHE A 46 -2.82 -5.79 20.41
N ALA A 47 -3.65 -6.64 19.78
CA ALA A 47 -3.76 -6.70 18.34
C ALA A 47 -4.35 -5.40 17.76
N LYS A 48 -5.35 -4.82 18.45
CA LYS A 48 -5.95 -3.53 18.09
C LYS A 48 -4.92 -2.41 18.10
N GLU A 49 -4.09 -2.37 19.13
CA GLU A 49 -3.08 -1.33 19.26
C GLU A 49 -1.94 -1.53 18.24
N MET A 50 -1.52 -2.76 17.95
CA MET A 50 -0.53 -3.04 16.91
C MET A 50 -1.01 -2.64 15.51
N VAL A 51 -2.26 -2.97 15.15
CA VAL A 51 -2.85 -2.54 13.88
C VAL A 51 -2.87 -1.02 13.78
N ARG A 52 -3.24 -0.33 14.88
CA ARG A 52 -3.27 1.13 14.94
C ARG A 52 -1.88 1.75 14.76
N TYR A 53 -0.86 1.22 15.45
CA TYR A 53 0.52 1.72 15.35
C TYR A 53 1.17 1.42 14.00
N ALA A 54 0.80 0.32 13.35
CA ALA A 54 1.32 -0.02 12.03
C ALA A 54 0.75 0.88 10.92
N ALA A 55 -0.43 1.48 11.14
CA ALA A 55 -1.15 2.23 10.11
C ALA A 55 -0.31 3.36 9.47
N PRO A 56 0.34 4.28 10.23
CA PRO A 56 1.13 5.35 9.64
C PRO A 56 2.24 4.84 8.72
N ALA A 57 2.94 3.78 9.10
CA ALA A 57 4.03 3.20 8.31
C ALA A 57 3.51 2.60 6.99
N VAL A 58 2.39 1.87 7.05
CA VAL A 58 1.75 1.26 5.88
C VAL A 58 1.28 2.34 4.90
N PHE A 59 0.59 3.38 5.37
CA PHE A 59 0.12 4.48 4.52
C PHE A 59 1.26 5.32 3.96
N THR A 60 2.30 5.58 4.77
CA THR A 60 3.49 6.32 4.31
C THR A 60 4.22 5.54 3.21
N TRP A 61 4.39 4.23 3.40
CA TRP A 61 5.02 3.38 2.39
C TRP A 61 4.19 3.30 1.11
N LEU A 62 2.87 3.19 1.21
CA LEU A 62 1.98 3.21 0.06
C LEU A 62 2.06 4.53 -0.73
N ALA A 63 2.05 5.67 -0.03
CA ALA A 63 2.20 6.99 -0.65
C ALA A 63 3.58 7.18 -1.29
N ALA A 64 4.65 6.81 -0.57
CA ALA A 64 6.02 6.93 -1.06
C ALA A 64 6.25 6.05 -2.29
N ALA A 65 5.78 4.80 -2.30
CA ALA A 65 5.90 3.91 -3.45
C ALA A 65 5.21 4.47 -4.70
N HIS A 66 4.07 5.14 -4.55
CA HIS A 66 3.38 5.82 -5.66
C HIS A 66 4.13 7.06 -6.14
N GLY A 67 4.66 7.87 -5.22
CA GLY A 67 5.44 9.08 -5.55
C GLY A 67 6.78 8.76 -6.22
N MET A 68 7.50 7.75 -5.73
CA MET A 68 8.78 7.32 -6.30
C MET A 68 8.65 6.77 -7.71
N ASP A 69 7.57 6.02 -7.99
CA ASP A 69 7.33 5.47 -9.33
C ASP A 69 6.92 6.58 -10.31
N TRP A 70 6.14 7.58 -9.88
CA TRP A 70 5.87 8.78 -10.67
C TRP A 70 7.15 9.56 -11.02
N ALA A 71 8.02 9.79 -10.04
CA ALA A 71 9.31 10.45 -10.27
C ALA A 71 10.18 9.65 -11.27
N THR A 72 10.19 8.31 -11.15
CA THR A 72 10.94 7.42 -12.06
C THR A 72 10.40 7.47 -13.50
N VAL A 73 9.07 7.44 -13.66
CA VAL A 73 8.41 7.55 -14.97
C VAL A 73 8.68 8.92 -15.61
N GLN A 74 8.62 10.02 -14.84
CA GLN A 74 8.97 11.34 -15.35
C GLN A 74 10.43 11.42 -15.79
N TRP A 75 11.37 10.84 -15.03
CA TRP A 75 12.78 10.86 -15.36
C TRP A 75 13.10 10.05 -16.62
N LYS A 76 12.54 8.83 -16.76
CA LYS A 76 12.64 8.03 -18.00
C LYS A 76 12.00 8.75 -19.20
N GLY A 77 10.87 9.41 -19.00
CA GLY A 77 10.19 10.19 -20.04
C GLY A 77 11.03 11.38 -20.51
N ARG A 78 11.72 12.07 -19.61
CA ARG A 78 12.63 13.19 -19.93
C ARG A 78 13.92 12.77 -20.62
N GLY A 79 14.46 11.59 -20.29
CA GLY A 79 15.65 11.06 -20.97
C GLY A 79 15.42 10.69 -22.44
N ARG A 80 14.17 10.41 -22.82
CA ARG A 80 13.79 10.02 -24.19
C ARG A 80 13.56 11.20 -25.14
N ILE A 81 13.51 12.44 -24.63
CA ILE A 81 13.29 13.65 -25.44
C ILE A 81 14.61 14.28 -25.93
N ASN A 82 15.75 13.80 -25.44
CA ASN A 82 17.10 14.30 -25.78
C ASN A 82 17.98 13.25 -26.49
N GLY A 83 17.38 12.19 -27.03
CA GLY A 83 18.09 11.11 -27.75
C GLY A 83 17.62 11.00 -29.19
#